data_AF-A0A8H7SCV1-F1
#
_entry.id   AF-A0A8H7SCV1-F1
#
_cell.length_a   1.000
_cell.length_b   1.000
_cell.length_c   1.000
_cell.angle_alpha   90.00
_cell.angle_beta   90.00
_cell.angle_gamma   90.00
#
_symmetry.space_group_name_H-M   'P 1'
#
loop_
_entity.id
_entity.type
_entity.pdbx_description
1 polymer ?
#
loop_
_entity_poly.entity_id
_entity_poly.type
_entity_poly.pdbx_seq_one_letter_code
_entity_poly.pdbx_strand_id
1 'polypeptide(L)'
;MSEHINTTSAHSPKKITAVTTLTPLDIIVQNLNASISNNGHRNTISYATSALNLLFLQQTMDLLDARAYAYSMQGQPELAIKDANQIIKYSLTSTEGYLRKANIFTMYGKQAQAIEAYKEGLQNTTPGKEQQISIEQMEKGLVEAVKQNKVQVDFISKLPTDIVNNVIMPLLSPSTNASCLAVSKLWREVLIGCSSIWENLSATEDNPNSIRLFNMIPSAGPHVKYLTIDTNVSAIHTDCFDL
;
A
#
# COMPACT_ATOMS: atom_id res chain seq x y z
N MET A 1 -58.15 26.58 34.46
CA MET A 1 -57.96 25.16 34.83
C MET A 1 -57.07 24.57 33.75
N SER A 2 -55.80 24.24 33.92
CA SER A 2 -54.89 24.11 35.07
C SER A 2 -53.46 24.20 34.47
N GLU A 3 -52.60 25.11 34.91
CA GLU A 3 -51.50 24.94 35.88
C GLU A 3 -50.34 23.99 35.50
N HIS A 4 -49.13 24.61 35.49
CA HIS A 4 -47.79 24.11 35.86
C HIS A 4 -47.09 23.08 34.93
N ILE A 5 -45.75 23.09 34.68
CA ILE A 5 -44.59 23.42 35.53
C ILE A 5 -43.43 23.99 34.67
N ASN A 6 -42.72 24.95 35.25
CA ASN A 6 -41.44 25.52 34.83
C ASN A 6 -40.30 24.68 35.44
N THR A 7 -39.28 24.26 34.68
CA THR A 7 -37.96 23.92 35.24
C THR A 7 -36.85 24.40 34.34
N THR A 8 -36.31 25.56 34.71
CA THR A 8 -35.02 26.12 34.33
C THR A 8 -33.89 25.23 34.84
N SER A 9 -33.07 24.69 33.94
CA SER A 9 -31.73 24.18 34.27
C SER A 9 -30.71 25.13 33.67
N ALA A 10 -30.11 25.93 34.55
CA ALA A 10 -28.97 26.79 34.24
C ALA A 10 -27.77 25.94 33.82
N HIS A 11 -27.45 25.93 32.53
CA HIS A 11 -26.17 25.43 32.03
C HIS A 11 -25.23 26.63 31.89
N SER A 12 -24.39 26.83 32.89
CA SER A 12 -23.24 27.71 32.83
C SER A 12 -22.37 27.37 31.61
N PRO A 13 -22.01 28.33 30.75
CA PRO A 13 -21.07 28.05 29.67
C PRO A 13 -19.69 27.79 30.29
N LYS A 14 -19.23 26.52 30.22
CA LYS A 14 -17.83 26.17 30.47
C LYS A 14 -16.98 27.01 29.51
N LYS A 15 -16.25 27.99 30.05
CA LYS A 15 -15.12 28.62 29.38
C LYS A 15 -14.10 27.52 29.07
N ILE A 16 -14.20 26.95 27.87
CA ILE A 16 -13.10 26.21 27.28
C ILE A 16 -12.13 27.30 26.83
N THR A 17 -11.17 27.65 27.69
CA THR A 17 -9.97 28.36 27.26
C THR A 17 -9.26 27.45 26.27
N ALA A 18 -9.50 27.69 24.99
CA ALA A 18 -8.71 27.13 23.91
C ALA A 18 -7.27 27.65 24.11
N VAL A 19 -6.42 26.83 24.71
CA VAL A 19 -4.99 26.99 24.57
C VAL A 19 -4.70 26.61 23.13
N THR A 20 -4.74 27.61 22.24
CA THR A 20 -4.38 27.46 20.84
C THR A 20 -2.94 26.98 20.81
N THR A 21 -2.73 25.69 20.54
CA THR A 21 -1.40 25.17 20.27
C THR A 21 -0.95 25.80 18.96
N LEU A 22 -0.07 26.80 19.06
CA LEU A 22 0.53 27.47 17.92
C LEU A 22 1.30 26.42 17.11
N THR A 23 1.05 26.37 15.81
CA THR A 23 1.79 25.48 14.90
C THR A 23 3.26 25.92 14.84
N PRO A 24 4.19 25.06 14.40
CA PRO A 24 5.59 25.45 14.21
C PRO A 24 5.76 26.68 13.31
N LEU A 25 4.90 26.83 12.30
CA LEU A 25 4.89 27.99 11.42
C LEU A 25 4.43 29.26 12.16
N ASP A 26 3.38 29.17 12.99
CA ASP A 26 2.87 30.32 13.76
C ASP A 26 3.93 30.90 14.69
N ILE A 27 4.72 30.03 15.32
CA ILE A 27 5.83 30.44 16.20
C ILE A 27 6.90 31.19 15.40
N ILE A 28 7.28 30.68 14.22
CA ILE A 28 8.28 31.34 13.37
C ILE A 28 7.76 32.69 12.87
N VAL A 29 6.49 32.77 12.48
CA VAL A 29 5.85 34.01 12.01
C VAL A 29 5.75 35.04 13.13
N GLN A 30 5.42 34.65 14.36
CA GLN A 30 5.43 35.54 15.52
C GLN A 30 6.84 36.10 15.79
N ASN A 31 7.86 35.24 15.77
CA ASN A 31 9.26 35.64 15.95
C ASN A 31 9.77 36.56 14.83
N LEU A 32 9.33 36.30 13.60
CA LEU A 32 9.62 37.15 12.43
C LEU A 32 8.99 38.55 12.60
N ASN A 33 7.73 38.62 13.00
CA ASN A 33 7.06 39.90 13.24
C ASN A 33 7.75 40.70 14.35
N ALA A 34 8.14 40.02 15.44
CA ALA A 34 8.90 40.65 16.52
C ALA A 34 10.29 41.16 16.06
N SER A 35 11.00 40.43 15.20
CA SER A 35 12.31 40.86 14.68
C SER A 35 12.20 42.04 13.71
N ILE A 36 11.13 42.10 12.93
CA ILE A 36 10.80 43.25 12.08
C ILE A 36 10.56 44.49 12.95
N SER A 37 9.76 44.38 14.01
CA SER A 37 9.50 45.49 14.94
C SER A 37 10.76 45.98 15.66
N ASN A 38 11.70 45.08 15.94
CA ASN A 38 12.94 45.39 16.65
C ASN A 38 14.11 45.83 15.72
N ASN A 39 13.87 46.04 14.41
CA ASN A 39 14.92 46.34 13.41
C ASN A 39 16.09 45.34 13.36
N GLY A 40 15.86 44.10 13.80
CA GLY A 40 16.87 43.05 13.84
C GLY A 40 17.02 42.36 12.49
N HIS A 41 17.63 43.03 11.50
CA HIS A 41 17.71 42.52 10.11
C HIS A 41 18.27 41.10 9.99
N ARG A 42 19.29 40.75 10.79
CA ARG A 42 19.89 39.41 10.80
C ARG A 42 18.90 38.33 11.25
N ASN A 43 18.11 38.61 12.29
CA ASN A 43 17.10 37.68 12.81
C ASN A 43 15.92 37.59 11.85
N THR A 44 15.50 38.72 11.25
CA THR A 44 14.45 38.75 10.23
C THR A 44 14.81 37.88 9.03
N ILE A 45 16.04 37.97 8.51
CA ILE A 45 16.50 37.09 7.43
C ILE A 45 16.42 35.63 7.87
N SER A 46 16.95 35.29 9.05
CA SER A 46 16.95 33.91 9.56
C SER A 46 15.54 33.33 9.71
N TYR A 47 14.61 34.07 10.33
CA TYR A 47 13.24 33.62 10.53
C TYR A 47 12.46 33.56 9.21
N ALA A 48 12.65 34.51 8.31
CA ALA A 48 12.04 34.49 6.99
C ALA A 48 12.51 33.29 6.15
N THR A 49 13.82 33.00 6.14
CA THR A 49 14.36 31.81 5.46
C THR A 49 13.80 30.52 6.06
N SER A 50 13.68 30.44 7.38
CA SER A 50 13.12 29.27 8.06
C SER A 50 11.64 29.06 7.70
N ALA A 51 10.85 30.13 7.69
CA ALA A 51 9.44 30.08 7.29
C ALA A 51 9.28 29.66 5.83
N LEU A 52 10.07 30.24 4.92
CA LEU A 52 10.04 29.89 3.50
C LEU A 52 10.39 28.42 3.27
N ASN A 53 11.42 27.91 3.94
CA ASN A 53 11.80 26.50 3.83
C ASN A 53 10.70 25.58 4.35
N LEU A 54 10.08 25.91 5.49
CA LEU A 54 8.98 25.11 6.06
C LEU A 54 7.78 25.06 5.11
N LEU A 55 7.38 26.22 4.58
CA LEU A 55 6.28 26.34 3.61
C LEU A 55 6.58 25.56 2.31
N PHE A 56 7.80 25.68 1.80
CA PHE A 56 8.23 24.96 0.60
C PHE A 56 8.17 23.44 0.81
N LEU A 57 8.66 22.95 1.96
CA LEU A 57 8.62 21.53 2.29
C LEU A 57 7.17 21.03 2.42
N GLN A 58 6.32 21.75 3.14
CA GLN A 58 4.91 21.39 3.30
C GLN A 58 4.19 21.33 1.95
N GLN A 59 4.31 22.40 1.14
CA GLN A 59 3.69 22.44 -0.18
C GLN A 59 4.21 21.34 -1.12
N THR A 60 5.50 20.99 -1.00
CA THR A 60 6.10 19.90 -1.79
C THR A 60 5.51 18.55 -1.38
N MET A 61 5.34 18.29 -0.08
CA MET A 61 4.72 17.07 0.41
C MET A 61 3.26 16.95 -0.03
N ASP A 62 2.47 18.03 0.07
CA ASP A 62 1.06 18.07 -0.38
C ASP A 62 0.93 17.74 -1.89
N LEU A 63 1.82 18.31 -2.71
CA LEU A 63 1.83 18.06 -4.16
C LEU A 63 2.24 16.62 -4.48
N LEU A 64 3.20 16.06 -3.75
CA LEU A 64 3.57 14.66 -3.88
C LEU A 64 2.44 13.73 -3.46
N ASP A 65 1.71 14.08 -2.40
CA ASP A 65 0.57 13.30 -1.91
C ASP A 65 -0.57 13.26 -2.94
N ALA A 66 -0.91 14.43 -3.51
CA ALA A 66 -1.89 14.55 -4.58
C ALA A 66 -1.47 13.76 -5.83
N ARG A 67 -0.18 13.82 -6.21
CA ARG A 67 0.35 13.05 -7.35
C ARG A 67 0.35 11.55 -7.07
N ALA A 68 0.72 11.13 -5.87
CA ALA A 68 0.66 9.74 -5.44
C ALA A 68 -0.78 9.21 -5.52
N TYR A 69 -1.75 9.99 -5.05
CA TYR A 69 -3.16 9.66 -5.18
C TYR A 69 -3.57 9.51 -6.65
N ALA A 70 -3.22 10.45 -7.52
CA ALA A 70 -3.55 10.39 -8.94
C ALA A 70 -2.94 9.14 -9.63
N TYR A 71 -1.65 8.85 -9.41
CA TYR A 71 -1.02 7.62 -9.90
C TYR A 71 -1.72 6.37 -9.39
N SER A 72 -2.14 6.38 -8.13
CA SER A 72 -2.86 5.27 -7.53
C SER A 72 -4.23 5.04 -8.18
N MET A 73 -4.93 6.09 -8.60
CA MET A 73 -6.20 5.97 -9.34
C MET A 73 -5.99 5.52 -10.80
N GLN A 74 -4.82 5.78 -11.38
CA GLN A 74 -4.49 5.42 -12.76
C GLN A 74 -3.91 4.00 -12.94
N GLY A 75 -3.90 3.17 -11.90
CA GLY A 75 -3.31 1.83 -12.01
C GLY A 75 -1.78 1.82 -11.99
N GLN A 76 -1.11 2.87 -11.47
CA GLN A 76 0.35 3.01 -11.45
C GLN A 76 0.89 2.98 -10.00
N PRO A 77 0.76 1.86 -9.27
CA PRO A 77 1.10 1.80 -7.85
C PRO A 77 2.59 2.02 -7.57
N GLU A 78 3.49 1.62 -8.47
CA GLU A 78 4.94 1.78 -8.28
C GLU A 78 5.34 3.26 -8.22
N LEU A 79 4.74 4.09 -9.08
CA LEU A 79 4.96 5.53 -9.09
C LEU A 79 4.32 6.20 -7.88
N ALA A 80 3.11 5.76 -7.49
CA ALA A 80 2.45 6.26 -6.28
C ALA A 80 3.27 5.98 -5.01
N ILE A 81 3.82 4.76 -4.88
CA ILE A 81 4.67 4.37 -3.76
C ILE A 81 5.99 5.15 -3.77
N LYS A 82 6.54 5.46 -4.95
CA LYS A 82 7.74 6.31 -5.06
C LYS A 82 7.50 7.70 -4.46
N ASP A 83 6.36 8.31 -4.76
CA ASP A 83 5.99 9.62 -4.21
C ASP A 83 5.74 9.55 -2.70
N ALA A 84 5.01 8.53 -2.23
CA ALA A 84 4.81 8.32 -0.79
C ALA A 84 6.14 8.16 -0.03
N ASN A 85 7.10 7.43 -0.60
CA ASN A 85 8.45 7.31 -0.04
C ASN A 85 9.24 8.63 -0.07
N GLN A 86 8.97 9.52 -1.02
CA GLN A 86 9.58 10.86 -1.01
C GLN A 86 9.02 11.71 0.15
N ILE A 87 7.72 11.64 0.43
CA ILE A 87 7.12 12.32 1.59
C ILE A 87 7.77 11.84 2.88
N ILE A 88 7.94 10.52 3.06
CA ILE A 88 8.62 9.93 4.23
C ILE A 88 10.06 10.46 4.37
N LYS A 89 10.79 10.64 3.25
CA LYS A 89 12.15 11.20 3.26
C LYS A 89 12.19 12.66 3.70
N TYR A 90 11.17 13.46 3.37
CA TYR A 90 11.10 14.85 3.81
C TYR A 90 10.71 14.97 5.29
N SER A 91 9.88 14.04 5.80
CA SER A 91 9.49 14.03 7.20
C SER A 91 9.30 12.60 7.72
N LEU A 92 10.34 12.07 8.37
CA LEU A 92 10.35 10.72 8.94
C LEU A 92 9.34 10.54 10.09
N THR A 93 9.00 11.63 10.76
CA THR A 93 8.08 11.64 11.91
C THR A 93 6.65 12.02 11.52
N SER A 94 6.39 12.35 10.25
CA SER A 94 5.04 12.63 9.77
C SER A 94 4.32 11.34 9.41
N THR A 95 3.06 11.24 9.82
CA THR A 95 2.17 10.11 9.49
C THR A 95 1.79 10.05 8.02
N GLU A 96 1.83 11.18 7.32
CA GLU A 96 1.22 11.35 6.00
C GLU A 96 1.79 10.40 4.95
N GLY A 97 3.13 10.36 4.83
CA GLY A 97 3.79 9.49 3.85
C GLY A 97 3.54 8.00 4.11
N TYR A 98 3.56 7.57 5.38
CA TYR A 98 3.27 6.18 5.75
C TYR A 98 1.81 5.82 5.49
N LEU A 99 0.88 6.70 5.84
CA LEU A 99 -0.55 6.50 5.62
C LEU A 99 -0.87 6.43 4.13
N ARG A 100 -0.28 7.31 3.30
CA ARG A 100 -0.41 7.24 1.83
C ARG A 100 0.13 5.93 1.29
N LYS A 101 1.34 5.53 1.69
CA LYS A 101 1.99 4.26 1.29
C LYS A 101 1.11 3.06 1.64
N ALA A 102 0.63 2.99 2.87
CA ALA A 102 -0.22 1.91 3.35
C ALA A 102 -1.57 1.86 2.63
N ASN A 103 -2.21 3.01 2.40
CA ASN A 103 -3.47 3.09 1.66
C ASN A 103 -3.34 2.62 0.21
N ILE A 104 -2.22 2.95 -0.46
CA ILE A 104 -1.93 2.43 -1.79
C ILE A 104 -1.83 0.90 -1.73
N PHE A 105 -1.07 0.32 -0.80
CA PHE A 105 -0.99 -1.14 -0.69
C PHE A 105 -2.35 -1.80 -0.41
N THR A 106 -3.16 -1.24 0.49
CA THR A 106 -4.50 -1.73 0.80
C THR A 106 -5.40 -1.74 -0.43
N MET A 107 -5.39 -0.64 -1.21
CA MET A 107 -6.21 -0.50 -2.42
C MET A 107 -5.85 -1.53 -3.49
N TYR A 108 -4.58 -1.89 -3.61
CA TYR A 108 -4.11 -2.91 -4.57
C TYR A 108 -4.09 -4.32 -3.99
N GLY A 109 -4.75 -4.56 -2.84
CA GLY A 109 -4.87 -5.87 -2.22
C GLY A 109 -3.57 -6.42 -1.60
N LYS A 110 -2.51 -5.62 -1.53
CA LYS A 110 -1.20 -6.02 -0.98
C LYS A 110 -1.18 -5.87 0.54
N GLN A 111 -2.09 -6.57 1.23
CA GLN A 111 -2.36 -6.37 2.66
C GLN A 111 -1.15 -6.60 3.56
N ALA A 112 -0.28 -7.57 3.24
CA ALA A 112 0.96 -7.80 3.98
C ALA A 112 1.89 -6.57 3.98
N GLN A 113 2.03 -5.89 2.84
CA GLN A 113 2.85 -4.69 2.71
C GLN A 113 2.18 -3.47 3.34
N ALA A 114 0.85 -3.40 3.31
CA ALA A 114 0.10 -2.37 4.03
C ALA A 114 0.34 -2.46 5.55
N ILE A 115 0.30 -3.68 6.11
CA ILE A 115 0.58 -3.94 7.53
C ILE A 115 1.97 -3.44 7.91
N GLU A 116 2.98 -3.72 7.10
CA GLU A 116 4.35 -3.26 7.31
C GLU A 116 4.41 -1.73 7.32
N ALA A 117 3.84 -1.07 6.30
CA ALA A 117 3.82 0.39 6.21
C ALA A 117 3.10 1.06 7.39
N TYR A 118 1.98 0.51 7.86
CA TYR A 118 1.29 1.04 9.05
C TYR A 118 2.16 0.87 10.32
N LYS A 119 2.84 -0.27 10.49
CA LYS A 119 3.74 -0.49 11.63
C LYS A 119 4.94 0.43 11.59
N GLU A 120 5.57 0.59 10.42
CA GLU A 120 6.67 1.54 10.22
C GLU A 120 6.23 2.96 10.62
N GLY A 121 5.05 3.40 10.17
CA GLY A 121 4.51 4.71 10.52
C GLY A 121 4.28 4.87 12.01
N LEU A 122 3.62 3.91 12.65
CA LEU A 122 3.35 3.93 14.09
C LEU A 122 4.63 3.88 14.95
N GLN A 123 5.71 3.27 14.47
CA GLN A 123 6.99 3.22 15.17
C GLN A 123 7.79 4.52 15.05
N ASN A 124 7.77 5.17 13.89
CA ASN A 124 8.58 6.36 13.62
C ASN A 124 7.87 7.68 13.96
N THR A 125 6.55 7.65 14.10
CA THR A 125 5.76 8.85 14.40
C THR A 125 5.79 9.15 15.89
N THR A 126 6.10 10.40 16.25
CA THR A 126 5.99 10.88 17.64
C THR A 126 4.56 11.34 17.92
N PRO A 127 3.86 10.82 18.95
CA PRO A 127 2.50 11.23 19.26
C PRO A 127 2.43 12.74 19.59
N GLY A 128 1.85 13.52 18.68
CA GLY A 128 1.51 14.92 18.86
C GLY A 128 0.02 15.14 18.62
N LYS A 129 -0.56 16.20 19.20
CA LYS A 129 -1.99 16.52 19.03
C LYS A 129 -2.41 16.64 17.57
N GLU A 130 -1.53 17.18 16.72
CA GLU A 130 -1.76 17.35 15.29
C GLU A 130 -1.84 16.02 14.54
N GLN A 131 -1.09 15.00 14.98
CA GLN A 131 -0.97 13.70 14.32
C GLN A 131 -1.90 12.64 14.90
N GLN A 132 -2.60 12.94 16.01
CA GLN A 132 -3.40 11.97 16.74
C GLN A 132 -4.50 11.34 15.86
N ILE A 133 -5.20 12.16 15.07
CA ILE A 133 -6.23 11.67 14.14
C ILE A 133 -5.61 10.71 13.11
N SER A 134 -4.44 11.05 12.56
CA SER A 134 -3.76 10.21 11.57
C SER A 134 -3.18 8.93 12.17
N ILE A 135 -2.73 8.97 13.43
CA ILE A 135 -2.30 7.77 14.19
C ILE A 135 -3.50 6.84 14.38
N GLU A 136 -4.65 7.35 14.83
CA GLU A 136 -5.89 6.57 14.98
C GLU A 136 -6.33 5.96 13.64
N GLN A 137 -6.19 6.70 12.53
CA GLN A 137 -6.45 6.17 11.19
C GLN A 137 -5.50 5.02 10.82
N MET A 138 -4.21 5.12 11.15
CA MET A 138 -3.24 4.05 10.91
C MET A 138 -3.53 2.82 11.75
N GLU A 139 -3.87 2.98 13.04
CA GLU A 139 -4.26 1.85 13.91
C GLU A 139 -5.49 1.13 13.37
N LYS A 140 -6.52 1.88 12.96
CA LYS A 140 -7.72 1.32 12.34
C LYS A 140 -7.39 0.61 11.03
N GLY A 141 -6.58 1.24 10.17
CA GLY A 141 -6.12 0.66 8.90
C GLY A 141 -5.33 -0.63 9.09
N LEU A 142 -4.46 -0.67 10.11
CA LEU A 142 -3.69 -1.85 10.48
C LEU A 142 -4.59 -3.02 10.87
N VAL A 143 -5.59 -2.79 11.73
CA VAL A 143 -6.54 -3.83 12.15
C VAL A 143 -7.28 -4.41 10.95
N GLU A 144 -7.78 -3.55 10.06
CA GLU A 144 -8.48 -3.99 8.86
C GLU A 144 -7.55 -4.73 7.89
N ALA A 145 -6.33 -4.25 7.67
CA ALA A 145 -5.35 -4.90 6.82
C ALA A 145 -4.97 -6.30 7.35
N VAL A 146 -4.78 -6.46 8.68
CA VAL A 146 -4.55 -7.77 9.30
C VAL A 146 -5.72 -8.72 9.09
N LYS A 147 -6.96 -8.21 9.20
CA LYS A 147 -8.16 -9.01 8.95
C LYS A 147 -8.22 -9.45 7.49
N GLN A 148 -8.05 -8.53 6.55
CA GLN A 148 -8.10 -8.82 5.11
C GLN A 148 -6.97 -9.74 4.65
N ASN A 149 -5.77 -9.62 5.24
CA ASN A 149 -4.63 -10.50 4.92
C ASN A 149 -4.89 -11.98 5.28
N LYS A 150 -5.85 -12.26 6.19
CA LYS A 150 -6.26 -13.63 6.53
C LYS A 150 -7.37 -14.16 5.63
N VAL A 151 -8.05 -13.30 4.87
CA VAL A 151 -9.15 -13.71 4.00
C VAL A 151 -8.56 -14.42 2.78
N GLN A 152 -8.90 -15.70 2.63
CA GLN A 152 -8.65 -16.44 1.41
C GLN A 152 -9.84 -16.29 0.48
N VAL A 153 -9.64 -15.57 -0.63
CA VAL A 153 -10.68 -15.42 -1.65
C VAL A 153 -10.50 -16.54 -2.67
N ASP A 154 -11.37 -17.55 -2.61
CA ASP A 154 -11.46 -18.59 -3.62
C ASP A 154 -12.66 -18.33 -4.52
N PHE A 155 -12.42 -17.66 -5.64
CA PHE A 155 -13.41 -17.42 -6.68
C PHE A 155 -13.36 -18.48 -7.79
N ILE A 156 -12.21 -19.14 -8.00
CA ILE A 156 -12.04 -20.15 -9.05
C ILE A 156 -12.94 -21.35 -8.79
N SER A 157 -13.05 -21.82 -7.53
CA SER A 157 -13.94 -22.94 -7.20
C SER A 157 -15.44 -22.63 -7.35
N LYS A 158 -15.80 -21.35 -7.47
CA LYS A 158 -17.20 -20.90 -7.59
C LYS A 158 -17.61 -20.57 -9.03
N LEU A 159 -16.67 -20.53 -9.95
CA LEU A 159 -16.93 -20.20 -11.35
C LEU A 159 -17.01 -21.47 -12.21
N PRO A 160 -17.86 -21.48 -13.25
CA PRO A 160 -17.83 -22.54 -14.25
C PRO A 160 -16.44 -22.62 -14.92
N THR A 161 -15.99 -23.83 -15.23
CA THR A 161 -14.70 -24.10 -15.88
C THR A 161 -14.54 -23.33 -17.19
N ASP A 162 -15.64 -23.14 -17.94
CA ASP A 162 -15.61 -22.36 -19.19
C ASP A 162 -15.27 -20.88 -18.95
N ILE A 163 -15.75 -20.28 -17.86
CA ILE A 163 -15.42 -18.89 -17.51
C ILE A 163 -13.97 -18.79 -17.06
N VAL A 164 -13.51 -19.76 -16.25
CA VAL A 164 -12.11 -19.81 -15.82
C VAL A 164 -11.18 -19.93 -17.04
N ASN A 165 -11.45 -20.88 -17.93
CA ASN A 165 -10.58 -21.15 -19.08
C ASN A 165 -10.62 -20.05 -20.16
N ASN A 166 -11.79 -19.51 -20.48
CA ASN A 166 -11.94 -18.58 -21.62
C ASN A 166 -11.85 -17.10 -21.23
N VAL A 167 -12.06 -16.75 -19.95
CA VAL A 167 -12.06 -15.35 -19.51
C VAL A 167 -10.94 -15.08 -18.52
N ILE A 168 -10.82 -15.88 -17.46
CA ILE A 168 -9.83 -15.59 -16.41
C ILE A 168 -8.41 -15.89 -16.88
N MET A 169 -8.17 -17.07 -17.47
CA MET A 169 -6.81 -17.47 -17.84
C MET A 169 -6.15 -16.56 -18.89
N PRO A 170 -6.84 -16.10 -19.94
CA PRO A 170 -6.24 -15.17 -20.92
C PRO A 170 -5.89 -13.80 -20.34
N LEU A 171 -6.52 -13.39 -19.23
CA LEU A 171 -6.22 -12.12 -18.55
C LEU A 171 -5.00 -12.21 -17.64
N LEU A 172 -4.55 -13.42 -17.31
CA LEU A 172 -3.39 -13.66 -16.46
C LEU A 172 -2.12 -13.76 -17.31
N SER A 173 -1.02 -13.20 -16.81
CA SER A 173 0.27 -13.35 -17.50
C SER A 173 0.79 -14.78 -17.34
N PRO A 174 1.52 -15.33 -18.32
CA PRO A 174 2.13 -16.67 -18.20
C PRO A 174 2.98 -16.84 -16.94
N SER A 175 3.63 -15.76 -16.48
CA SER A 175 4.40 -15.73 -15.24
C SER A 175 3.56 -15.93 -13.98
N THR A 176 2.27 -15.55 -13.99
CA THR A 176 1.35 -15.69 -12.86
C THR A 176 0.66 -17.05 -12.80
N ASN A 177 0.58 -17.77 -13.93
CA ASN A 177 -0.08 -19.09 -14.00
C ASN A 177 0.49 -20.08 -12.98
N ALA A 178 1.81 -20.12 -12.84
CA ALA A 178 2.45 -20.99 -11.86
C ALA A 178 2.14 -20.61 -10.40
N SER A 179 1.97 -19.32 -10.13
CA SER A 179 1.54 -18.84 -8.82
C SER A 179 0.11 -19.28 -8.51
N CYS A 180 -0.78 -19.30 -9.50
CA CYS A 180 -2.16 -19.78 -9.36
C CYS A 180 -2.23 -21.26 -8.97
N LEU A 181 -1.31 -22.10 -9.46
CA LEU A 181 -1.24 -23.55 -9.14
C LEU A 181 -0.77 -23.82 -7.69
N ALA A 182 -0.18 -22.81 -7.05
CA ALA A 182 0.28 -22.86 -5.66
C ALA A 182 -0.77 -22.34 -4.66
N VAL A 183 -1.89 -21.79 -5.12
CA VAL A 183 -2.93 -21.20 -4.26
C VAL A 183 -3.63 -22.27 -3.42
N SER A 184 -4.17 -23.32 -4.05
CA SER A 184 -4.81 -24.44 -3.38
C SER A 184 -4.86 -25.69 -4.25
N LYS A 185 -5.20 -26.84 -3.67
CA LYS A 185 -5.39 -28.10 -4.42
C LYS A 185 -6.51 -27.98 -5.47
N LEU A 186 -7.63 -27.34 -5.09
CA LEU A 186 -8.76 -27.12 -6.00
C LEU A 186 -8.40 -26.21 -7.17
N TRP A 187 -7.66 -25.12 -6.92
CA TRP A 187 -7.14 -24.26 -8.00
C TRP A 187 -6.30 -25.07 -8.95
N ARG A 188 -5.39 -25.89 -8.42
CA ARG A 188 -4.53 -26.74 -9.25
C ARG A 188 -5.34 -27.69 -10.13
N GLU A 189 -6.34 -28.37 -9.57
CA GLU A 189 -7.19 -29.32 -10.31
C GLU A 189 -7.99 -28.64 -11.42
N VAL A 190 -8.62 -27.51 -11.14
CA VAL A 190 -9.39 -26.73 -12.14
C VAL A 190 -8.47 -26.22 -13.25
N LEU A 191 -7.28 -25.74 -12.90
CA LEU A 191 -6.32 -25.16 -13.86
C LEU A 191 -5.60 -26.24 -14.70
N ILE A 192 -5.37 -27.45 -14.17
CA ILE A 192 -4.86 -28.56 -14.99
C ILE A 192 -5.83 -28.86 -16.14
N GLY A 193 -7.14 -28.80 -15.90
CA GLY A 193 -8.16 -29.00 -16.93
C GLY A 193 -8.31 -27.84 -17.93
N CYS A 194 -7.65 -26.69 -17.70
CA CYS A 194 -7.71 -25.54 -18.59
C CYS A 194 -6.60 -25.61 -19.64
N SER A 195 -6.94 -25.92 -20.89
CA SER A 195 -5.95 -26.11 -21.96
C SER A 195 -5.12 -24.86 -22.26
N SER A 196 -5.71 -23.67 -22.11
CA SER A 196 -5.11 -22.37 -22.42
C SER A 196 -3.81 -22.07 -21.65
N ILE A 197 -3.68 -22.62 -20.43
CA ILE A 197 -2.53 -22.41 -19.54
C ILE A 197 -1.31 -23.16 -20.03
N TRP A 198 -1.54 -24.29 -20.69
CA TRP A 198 -0.52 -25.28 -21.04
C TRP A 198 -0.07 -25.17 -22.49
N GLU A 199 -0.81 -24.45 -23.35
CA GLU A 199 -0.53 -24.42 -24.79
C GLU A 199 0.89 -23.98 -25.10
N ASN A 200 1.42 -22.98 -24.37
CA ASN A 200 2.76 -22.43 -24.56
C ASN A 200 3.50 -22.41 -23.22
N LEU A 201 4.24 -23.49 -22.94
CA LEU A 201 5.06 -23.59 -21.74
C LEU A 201 6.50 -23.16 -22.07
N SER A 202 6.97 -22.10 -21.42
CA SER A 202 8.38 -21.70 -21.49
C SER A 202 9.01 -21.87 -20.11
N ALA A 203 10.08 -22.65 -20.06
CA ALA A 203 10.89 -22.83 -18.88
C ALA A 203 12.29 -22.28 -19.12
N THR A 204 12.60 -21.19 -18.43
CA THR A 204 13.90 -20.50 -18.43
C THR A 204 14.49 -20.54 -17.02
N GLU A 205 15.83 -20.51 -16.90
CA GLU A 205 16.52 -20.42 -15.59
C GLU A 205 16.12 -19.17 -14.80
N ASP A 206 15.86 -18.05 -15.49
CA ASP A 206 15.46 -16.78 -14.88
C ASP A 206 14.05 -16.79 -14.29
N ASN A 207 13.25 -17.81 -14.60
CA ASN A 207 11.89 -17.92 -14.08
C ASN A 207 11.87 -18.79 -12.81
N PRO A 208 11.69 -18.21 -11.61
CA PRO A 208 11.62 -18.98 -10.36
C PRO A 208 10.44 -19.96 -10.31
N ASN A 209 9.50 -19.84 -11.23
CA ASN A 209 8.36 -20.73 -11.38
C ASN A 209 8.59 -21.90 -12.36
N SER A 210 9.74 -21.97 -13.05
CA SER A 210 10.05 -23.01 -14.04
C SER A 210 9.98 -24.42 -13.45
N ILE A 211 10.56 -24.64 -12.28
CA ILE A 211 10.54 -25.94 -11.56
C ILE A 211 9.11 -26.40 -11.27
N ARG A 212 8.22 -25.48 -10.88
CA ARG A 212 6.81 -25.80 -10.60
C ARG A 212 6.07 -26.19 -11.87
N LEU A 213 6.31 -25.49 -12.97
CA LEU A 213 5.72 -25.80 -14.27
C LEU A 213 6.22 -27.17 -14.78
N PHE A 214 7.52 -27.47 -14.64
CA PHE A 214 8.10 -28.77 -15.00
C PHE A 214 7.45 -29.93 -14.27
N ASN A 215 7.29 -29.82 -12.95
CA ASN A 215 6.65 -30.86 -12.13
C ASN A 215 5.18 -31.10 -12.53
N MET A 216 4.55 -30.19 -13.28
CA MET A 216 3.17 -30.30 -13.72
C MET A 216 3.01 -30.81 -15.15
N ILE A 217 4.10 -30.93 -15.92
CA ILE A 217 4.08 -31.48 -17.29
C ILE A 217 3.42 -32.86 -17.37
N PRO A 218 3.67 -33.83 -16.46
CA PRO A 218 3.04 -35.15 -16.55
C PRO A 218 1.50 -35.11 -16.48
N SER A 219 0.94 -34.15 -15.74
CA SER A 219 -0.50 -33.96 -15.59
C SER A 219 -1.11 -33.08 -16.69
N ALA A 220 -0.31 -32.18 -17.26
CA ALA A 220 -0.72 -31.23 -18.30
C ALA A 220 -0.46 -31.71 -19.73
N GLY A 221 0.26 -32.83 -19.91
CA GLY A 221 0.73 -33.34 -21.19
C GLY A 221 -0.29 -33.31 -22.35
N PRO A 222 -1.57 -33.68 -22.15
CA PRO A 222 -2.59 -33.63 -23.20
C PRO A 222 -2.90 -32.23 -23.73
N HIS A 223 -2.53 -31.17 -22.98
CA HIS A 223 -2.84 -29.78 -23.29
C HIS A 223 -1.62 -28.98 -23.78
N VAL A 224 -0.41 -29.53 -23.66
CA VAL A 224 0.82 -28.85 -24.08
C VAL A 224 0.96 -28.95 -25.60
N LYS A 225 0.97 -27.79 -26.29
CA LYS A 225 1.19 -27.71 -27.75
C LYS A 225 2.64 -27.33 -28.08
N TYR A 226 3.21 -26.42 -27.31
CA TYR A 226 4.57 -25.92 -27.48
C TYR A 226 5.29 -25.89 -26.13
N LEU A 227 6.45 -26.56 -26.08
CA LEU A 227 7.33 -26.59 -24.92
C LEU A 227 8.68 -26.02 -25.31
N THR A 228 9.04 -24.87 -24.73
CA THR A 228 10.34 -24.25 -24.90
C THR A 228 11.13 -24.46 -23.61
N ILE A 229 12.26 -25.17 -23.73
CA ILE A 229 13.22 -25.34 -22.63
C ILE A 229 14.48 -24.60 -23.04
N ASP A 230 14.77 -23.49 -22.36
CA ASP A 230 16.03 -22.78 -22.58
C ASP A 230 17.09 -23.44 -21.70
N THR A 231 17.90 -24.29 -22.33
CA THR A 231 18.93 -25.08 -21.64
C THR A 231 20.28 -24.39 -21.81
N ASN A 232 20.71 -23.63 -20.80
CA ASN A 232 22.14 -23.57 -20.48
C ASN A 232 22.45 -24.69 -19.47
N VAL A 233 22.11 -25.93 -19.86
CA VAL A 233 22.26 -27.11 -19.00
C VAL A 233 23.74 -27.45 -18.88
N SER A 234 24.35 -26.91 -17.82
CA SER A 234 25.59 -27.43 -17.24
C SER A 234 25.36 -28.08 -15.86
N ALA A 235 24.11 -28.26 -15.43
CA ALA A 235 23.81 -28.78 -14.09
C ALA A 235 22.60 -29.73 -13.99
N ILE A 236 22.25 -30.46 -15.06
CA ILE A 236 21.43 -31.67 -14.89
C ILE A 236 22.42 -32.84 -14.76
N HIS A 237 22.81 -33.13 -13.52
CA HIS A 237 23.41 -34.40 -13.20
C HIS A 237 22.41 -35.48 -13.59
N THR A 238 22.80 -36.28 -14.58
CA THR A 238 22.09 -37.46 -15.04
C THR A 238 22.24 -38.52 -13.97
N ASP A 239 21.32 -38.56 -13.01
CA ASP A 239 21.12 -39.78 -12.23
C ASP A 239 20.13 -40.66 -13.00
N CYS A 240 20.70 -41.78 -13.42
CA CYS A 240 20.19 -42.73 -14.39
C CYS A 240 18.78 -43.23 -14.08
N PHE A 241 18.00 -43.35 -15.15
CA PHE A 241 17.09 -44.48 -15.31
C PHE A 241 17.93 -45.77 -15.22
N ASP A 242 17.66 -46.60 -14.21
CA ASP A 242 17.93 -48.03 -14.28
C ASP A 242 16.63 -48.78 -13.91
N LEU A 243 16.04 -49.36 -14.97
CA LEU A 243 15.07 -50.47 -15.08
C LEU A 243 13.82 -50.52 -14.19
#